data_AF-A0A1H8DT58-F1
#
_entry.id   AF-A0A1H8DT58-F1
#
_cell.length_a   1.000
_cell.length_b   1.000
_cell.length_c   1.000
_cell.angle_alpha   90.00
_cell.angle_beta   90.00
_cell.angle_gamma   90.00
#
_symmetry.space_group_name_H-M   'P 1'
#
loop_
_entity.id
_entity.type
_entity.pdbx_description
1 polymer ?
#
loop_
_entity_poly.entity_id
_entity_poly.type
_entity_poly.pdbx_seq_one_letter_code
_entity_poly.pdbx_strand_id
1 'polypeptide(L)' 'MTNEASDTEPLPPLAHSVGDAARRIGVSRAYLFQLMADGMVKRIKLGRRTLITEAECQRVIESAAKEAA' A
#
# COMPACT_ATOMS: atom_id res chain seq x y z
N MET A 1 -16.82 -30.49 24.15
CA MET A 1 -15.75 -29.49 24.34
C MET A 1 -15.42 -28.88 22.99
N THR A 2 -16.08 -27.79 22.63
CA THR A 2 -15.79 -27.00 21.43
C THR A 2 -14.71 -25.99 21.81
N ASN A 3 -13.52 -26.12 21.23
CA ASN A 3 -12.46 -25.15 21.40
C ASN A 3 -12.63 -24.07 20.32
N GLU A 4 -13.34 -23.00 20.67
CA GLU A 4 -13.44 -21.76 19.90
C GLU A 4 -12.10 -21.00 20.03
N ALA A 5 -11.03 -21.54 19.42
CA ALA A 5 -9.81 -20.77 19.22
C ALA A 5 -10.08 -19.79 18.07
N SER A 6 -10.65 -18.63 18.39
CA SER A 6 -10.65 -17.51 17.47
C SER A 6 -9.21 -17.00 17.36
N ASP A 7 -8.51 -17.52 16.35
CA ASP A 7 -7.21 -17.03 15.90
C ASP A 7 -7.28 -15.51 15.72
N THR A 8 -6.49 -14.80 16.53
CA THR A 8 -6.36 -13.35 16.43
C THR A 8 -5.46 -13.05 15.23
N GLU A 9 -5.99 -13.11 14.01
CA GLU A 9 -5.27 -12.56 12.86
C GLU A 9 -5.11 -11.04 13.07
N PRO A 10 -3.87 -10.51 13.03
CA PRO A 10 -3.66 -9.09 13.20
C PRO A 10 -4.34 -8.34 12.07
N LEU A 11 -5.16 -7.33 12.43
CA LEU A 11 -5.82 -6.49 11.45
C LEU A 11 -4.81 -5.90 10.46
N PRO A 12 -5.09 -5.94 9.14
CA PRO A 12 -4.19 -5.40 8.14
C PRO A 12 -3.87 -3.91 8.42
N PRO A 13 -2.63 -3.47 8.20
CA PRO A 13 -2.24 -2.08 8.44
C PRO A 13 -2.96 -1.14 7.46
N LEU A 14 -3.46 0.00 7.98
CA LEU A 14 -4.13 1.03 7.17
C LEU A 14 -3.18 1.80 6.25
N ALA A 15 -1.89 1.77 6.55
CA ALA A 15 -0.86 2.45 5.76
C ALA A 15 0.47 1.71 5.83
N HIS A 16 1.18 1.77 4.72
CA HIS A 16 2.41 1.05 4.45
C HIS A 16 3.59 2.01 4.44
N SER A 17 4.77 1.52 4.86
CA SER A 17 6.00 2.21 4.50
C SER A 17 6.19 2.21 2.98
N VAL A 18 7.05 3.07 2.44
CA VAL A 18 7.34 3.06 0.99
C VAL A 18 7.80 1.66 0.52
N GLY A 19 8.61 0.97 1.32
CA GLY A 19 9.05 -0.39 0.98
C GLY A 19 7.91 -1.40 0.98
N ASP A 20 7.02 -1.33 1.98
CA ASP A 20 5.86 -2.22 2.08
C ASP A 20 4.84 -1.94 0.98
N ALA A 21 4.61 -0.68 0.65
CA ALA A 21 3.70 -0.28 -0.42
C ALA A 21 4.18 -0.81 -1.77
N ALA A 22 5.48 -0.74 -2.06
CA ALA A 22 6.07 -1.28 -3.28
C ALA A 22 5.79 -2.79 -3.41
N ARG A 23 6.00 -3.52 -2.31
CA ARG A 23 5.66 -4.96 -2.24
C ARG A 23 4.16 -5.20 -2.39
N ARG A 24 3.33 -4.40 -1.73
CA ARG A 24 1.87 -4.52 -1.72
C ARG A 24 1.29 -4.37 -3.13
N ILE A 25 1.80 -3.45 -3.94
CA ILE A 25 1.35 -3.22 -5.32
C ILE A 25 2.17 -4.00 -6.37
N GLY A 26 3.15 -4.81 -5.96
CA GLY A 26 3.91 -5.69 -6.87
C GLY A 26 4.99 -5.01 -7.72
N VAL A 27 5.57 -3.89 -7.27
CA VAL A 27 6.58 -3.14 -8.04
C VAL A 27 7.91 -2.97 -7.29
N SER A 28 8.96 -2.59 -8.01
CA SER A 28 10.24 -2.26 -7.41
C SER A 28 10.17 -0.95 -6.60
N ARG A 29 11.00 -0.82 -5.56
CA ARG A 29 11.10 0.41 -4.77
C ARG A 29 11.50 1.62 -5.61
N ALA A 30 12.40 1.41 -6.57
CA ALA A 30 12.82 2.46 -7.49
C ALA A 30 11.65 2.98 -8.33
N TYR A 31 10.83 2.06 -8.87
CA TYR A 31 9.65 2.45 -9.62
C TYR A 31 8.61 3.16 -8.75
N LEU A 32 8.39 2.70 -7.52
CA LEU A 32 7.50 3.41 -6.60
C LEU A 32 7.99 4.83 -6.30
N PHE A 33 9.30 5.04 -6.11
CA PHE A 33 9.84 6.39 -5.95
C PHE A 33 9.63 7.26 -7.19
N GLN A 34 9.75 6.68 -8.39
CA GLN A 34 9.45 7.37 -9.64
C GLN A 34 7.97 7.79 -9.69
N LEU A 35 7.04 6.88 -9.40
CA LEU A 35 5.61 7.19 -9.33
C LEU A 35 5.28 8.28 -8.29
N MET A 36 6.00 8.30 -7.16
CA MET A 36 5.86 9.35 -6.14
C MET A 36 6.44 10.69 -6.59
N ALA A 37 7.47 10.69 -7.44
CA ALA A 37 8.05 11.89 -8.03
C ALA A 37 7.16 12.44 -9.15
N ASP A 38 6.56 11.56 -9.94
CA ASP A 38 5.62 11.89 -11.03
C ASP A 38 4.23 12.32 -10.50
N GLY A 39 4.02 12.27 -9.18
CA GLY A 39 2.74 12.63 -8.56
C GLY A 39 1.64 11.58 -8.72
N MET A 40 1.96 10.43 -9.31
CA MET A 40 1.03 9.32 -9.54
C MET A 40 0.65 8.58 -8.25
N VAL A 41 1.50 8.64 -7.23
CA VAL A 41 1.26 8.06 -5.90
C VAL A 41 1.31 9.15 -4.83
N LYS A 42 0.20 9.33 -4.12
CA LYS A 42 0.09 10.22 -2.96
C LYS A 42 0.72 9.55 -1.74
N ARG A 43 1.36 10.37 -0.91
CA ARG A 43 2.00 9.95 0.32
C ARG A 43 1.61 10.87 1.45
N ILE A 44 1.54 10.34 2.65
CA ILE A 44 1.34 11.11 3.87
C ILE A 44 2.63 11.15 4.69
N LYS A 45 2.87 12.28 5.35
CA LYS A 45 3.92 12.42 6.36
C LYS A 45 3.27 12.22 7.73
N LEU A 46 3.66 11.15 8.42
CA LEU A 46 3.26 10.89 9.80
C LEU A 46 4.51 11.02 10.69
N GLY A 47 4.70 12.21 11.25
CA GLY A 47 5.95 12.59 11.91
C GLY A 47 7.15 12.47 10.96
N ARG A 48 8.13 11.65 11.33
CA ARG A 48 9.34 11.39 10.52
C ARG A 48 9.14 10.34 9.43
N ARG A 49 8.01 9.62 9.43
CA ARG A 49 7.74 8.52 8.50
C ARG A 49 6.96 9.02 7.29
N THR A 50 7.30 8.50 6.12
CA THR A 50 6.48 8.60 4.92
C THR A 50 5.70 7.30 4.76
N LEU A 51 4.38 7.42 4.68
CA LEU A 51 3.47 6.30 4.53
C LEU A 51 2.59 6.48 3.28
N ILE A 52 2.10 5.36 2.76
CA ILE A 52 1.16 5.28 1.65
C ILE A 52 -0.04 4.49 2.17
N THR A 53 -1.25 5.03 2.05
CA THR A 53 -2.45 4.38 2.59
C THR A 53 -2.81 3.16 1.76
N GLU A 54 -3.47 2.18 2.38
CA GLU A 54 -3.98 1.01 1.64
C GLU A 54 -4.92 1.43 0.51
N ALA A 55 -5.80 2.40 0.77
CA ALA A 55 -6.69 2.97 -0.25
C ALA A 55 -5.93 3.57 -1.44
N GLU A 56 -4.77 4.19 -1.21
CA GLU A 56 -3.96 4.75 -2.27
C GLU A 56 -3.27 3.67 -3.10
N CYS A 57 -2.76 2.61 -2.45
CA CYS A 57 -2.22 1.43 -3.14
C CYS A 57 -3.27 0.82 -4.08
N GLN A 58 -4.50 0.64 -3.58
CA GLN A 58 -5.61 0.10 -4.36
C GLN A 58 -5.97 1.02 -5.54
N ARG A 59 -6.09 2.34 -5.31
CA ARG A 59 -6.38 3.34 -6.34
C ARG A 59 -5.38 3.29 -7.50
N VAL A 60 -4.09 3.15 -7.19
CA VAL A 60 -3.02 3.13 -8.20
C VAL A 60 -3.16 1.91 -9.11
N ILE A 61 -3.42 0.73 -8.54
CA ILE A 61 -3.66 -0.49 -9.31
C ILE A 61 -4.93 -0.36 -10.16
N GLU A 62 -6.01 0.19 -9.60
CA GLU A 62 -7.25 0.41 -10.34
C GLU A 62 -7.08 1.41 -11.50
N SER A 63 -6.28 2.46 -11.33
CA SER A 63 -5.95 3.40 -12.41
C SER A 63 -5.19 2.69 -13.53
N ALA A 64 -4.14 1.94 -13.18
CA ALA A 64 -3.33 1.21 -14.15
C ALA A 64 -4.16 0.17 -14.92
N ALA A 65 -5.08 -0.51 -14.22
CA ALA A 65 -5.99 -1.46 -14.85
C ALA A 65 -6.98 -0.80 -15.84
N LYS A 66 -7.44 0.42 -15.55
CA LYS A 66 -8.33 1.18 -16.44
C LYS A 66 -7.62 1.73 -17.67
N GLU A 67 -6.36 2.14 -17.54
CA GLU A 67 -5.56 2.66 -18.66
C GLU A 67 -5.17 1.56 -19.66
N ALA A 68 -5.11 0.30 -19.21
CA ALA A 68 -4.80 -0.86 -20.05
C ALA A 68 -6.01 -1.43 -20.81
N ALA A 69 -7.23 -0.98 -20.49
CA ALA A 69 -8.49 -1.43 -21.10
C ALA A 69 -8.93 -0.52 -22.25
#